data_AF-W2YFN0-F1
#
_entry.id   AF-W2YFN0-F1
#
_cell.length_a   1.000
_cell.length_b   1.000
_cell.length_c   1.000
_cell.angle_alpha   90.00
_cell.angle_beta   90.00
_cell.angle_gamma   90.00
#
_symmetry.space_group_name_H-M   'P 1'
#
loop_
_entity.id
_entity.type
_entity.pdbx_description
1 polymer ?
#
loop_
_entity_poly.entity_id
_entity_poly.type
_entity_poly.pdbx_seq_one_letter_code
_entity_poly.pdbx_strand_id
1 'polypeptide(L)'
;MSLMHPDTSDSFLTSVRVVCRSQPRINVLNHVLQQLDAFLFPSQAFTLPRCVQHGNIRLFRRVLVTLDNDNTRCQFEKIQQYRLAMQAAAKLGHLWMVQQLYQRYPVALSGATALAAGQSGHLPLIQWVYETKRHLLNMNFYAAVYKAFETSASRGDLHTVQWLVKNFSNVVFDIGIPAKEGQLEVAKWVLEEGKYRCRFDVADEVAVRGDLNMMQVLVNRALLDGPSSAPDLAAEFGHNELVKWLSENESKHAWSFTTTAMVCAAKNGHLEVVKWLHENRKVGCTTNALDLAAGSGHLSVLQWLYANRHERCTANAMDNAAMTGYLKVVQWLHNEGARCTTAAINHAAHKNHLNVVQWLHETRAEGCTAEAMDWASKAGHLAMVKWLHVNRREGCTTFAMDQASANGHLEVVQFLHANRAEGCTKYALNAAAGNGDLEMVKWIVAHRYEGIISEAFHNSVSTGHLDVVKFLRNTFVDECSARVIDTAATNGHLELVQWLYESCGERCSPAAMAGAAKNSHVEVIKWLSNVCALKCPTYVMMNAVSSGNFEMLQFLKKSGQLDCRSVTTEGIVAVLDPQEEVVQWLTENYPDV
;
A
#
# COMPACT_ATOMS: atom_id res chain seq x y z
N MET A 1 -23.39 12.57 -26.40
CA MET A 1 -23.13 13.91 -26.99
C MET A 1 -21.63 14.07 -27.06
N SER A 2 -21.12 14.15 -28.28
CA SER A 2 -19.73 13.95 -28.67
C SER A 2 -18.92 15.24 -28.57
N LEU A 3 -17.63 15.09 -28.23
CA LEU A 3 -16.51 15.96 -28.58
C LEU A 3 -16.65 17.45 -28.25
N MET A 4 -16.17 17.84 -27.08
CA MET A 4 -15.49 19.13 -26.93
C MET A 4 -14.15 18.89 -26.24
N HIS A 5 -13.07 19.15 -26.98
CA HIS A 5 -11.71 19.27 -26.43
C HIS A 5 -11.73 20.18 -25.19
N PRO A 6 -10.92 19.94 -24.14
CA PRO A 6 -10.84 20.83 -22.97
C PRO A 6 -10.63 22.31 -23.38
N ASP A 7 -9.85 22.54 -24.43
CA ASP A 7 -9.59 23.86 -25.03
C ASP A 7 -10.84 24.56 -25.61
N THR A 8 -11.90 23.83 -25.97
CA THR A 8 -13.11 24.40 -26.62
C THR A 8 -14.14 24.92 -25.62
N SER A 9 -14.24 24.30 -24.44
CA SER A 9 -15.11 24.81 -23.36
C SER A 9 -14.56 26.10 -22.75
N ASP A 10 -13.23 26.14 -22.54
CA ASP A 10 -12.52 27.33 -22.05
C ASP A 10 -12.53 28.46 -23.10
N SER A 11 -12.37 28.16 -24.39
CA SER A 11 -12.44 29.19 -25.43
C SER A 11 -13.84 29.78 -25.55
N PHE A 12 -14.88 28.96 -25.47
CA PHE A 12 -16.28 29.40 -25.47
C PHE A 12 -16.59 30.32 -24.29
N LEU A 13 -16.21 29.92 -23.07
CA LEU A 13 -16.43 30.74 -21.88
C LEU A 13 -15.55 32.02 -21.87
N THR A 14 -14.36 31.97 -22.49
CA THR A 14 -13.52 33.16 -22.71
C THR A 14 -14.16 34.12 -23.72
N SER A 15 -14.78 33.61 -24.79
CA SER A 15 -15.53 34.41 -25.77
C SER A 15 -16.78 35.03 -25.16
N VAL A 16 -17.52 34.28 -24.33
CA VAL A 16 -18.67 34.79 -23.55
C VAL A 16 -18.23 35.96 -22.67
N ARG A 17 -17.10 35.84 -21.97
CA ARG A 17 -16.53 36.91 -21.14
C ARG A 17 -16.17 38.17 -21.93
N VAL A 18 -15.56 38.03 -23.12
CA VAL A 18 -15.18 39.18 -23.97
C VAL A 18 -16.42 39.92 -24.47
N VAL A 19 -17.47 39.19 -24.86
CA VAL A 19 -18.76 39.75 -25.27
C VAL A 19 -19.47 40.44 -24.09
N CYS A 20 -19.42 39.86 -22.88
CA CYS A 20 -20.00 40.47 -21.69
C CYS A 20 -19.32 41.78 -21.28
N ARG A 21 -18.01 41.96 -21.56
CA ARG A 21 -17.26 43.20 -21.25
C ARG A 21 -17.40 44.30 -22.30
N SER A 22 -17.76 43.97 -23.54
CA SER A 22 -17.87 44.95 -24.65
C SER A 22 -19.25 45.62 -24.75
N GLN A 23 -20.22 45.21 -23.93
CA GLN A 23 -21.58 45.75 -23.92
C GLN A 23 -21.86 46.60 -22.66
N PRO A 24 -22.09 47.93 -22.79
CA PRO A 24 -22.30 48.84 -21.65
C PRO A 24 -23.54 48.52 -20.78
N ARG A 25 -24.51 47.76 -21.31
CA ARG A 25 -25.76 47.39 -20.61
C ARG A 25 -25.63 46.20 -19.66
N ILE A 26 -24.47 45.53 -19.62
CA ILE A 26 -24.24 44.30 -18.84
C ILE A 26 -23.66 44.57 -17.43
N ASN A 27 -23.47 45.83 -17.03
CA ASN A 27 -23.02 46.20 -15.67
C ASN A 27 -23.85 45.58 -14.51
N VAL A 28 -25.08 45.13 -14.79
CA VAL A 28 -25.98 44.47 -13.83
C VAL A 28 -25.60 43.00 -13.54
N LEU A 29 -24.79 42.37 -14.40
CA LEU A 29 -24.37 40.96 -14.28
C LEU A 29 -22.91 40.81 -13.78
N ASN A 30 -22.41 41.77 -13.00
CA ASN A 30 -21.06 41.72 -12.43
C ASN A 30 -20.78 40.44 -11.63
N HIS A 31 -21.80 39.87 -10.98
CA HIS A 31 -21.70 38.59 -10.26
C HIS A 31 -21.49 37.39 -11.19
N VAL A 32 -22.07 37.40 -12.39
CA VAL A 32 -21.85 36.36 -13.43
C VAL A 32 -20.44 36.48 -13.99
N LEU A 33 -19.95 37.71 -14.22
CA LEU A 33 -18.56 37.95 -14.59
C LEU A 33 -17.59 37.51 -13.49
N GLN A 34 -17.91 37.73 -12.21
CA GLN A 34 -17.12 37.24 -11.07
C GLN A 34 -17.16 35.73 -10.93
N GLN A 35 -18.29 35.06 -11.16
CA GLN A 35 -18.37 33.60 -11.13
C GLN A 35 -17.70 32.95 -12.33
N LEU A 36 -17.84 33.52 -13.53
CA LEU A 36 -17.05 33.13 -14.70
C LEU A 36 -15.56 33.39 -14.45
N ASP A 37 -15.20 34.51 -13.82
CA ASP A 37 -13.81 34.81 -13.45
C ASP A 37 -13.30 33.82 -12.38
N ALA A 38 -14.10 33.43 -11.39
CA ALA A 38 -13.72 32.43 -10.38
C ALA A 38 -13.63 31.00 -10.94
N PHE A 39 -14.52 30.64 -11.89
CA PHE A 39 -14.58 29.33 -12.53
C PHE A 39 -13.48 29.16 -13.59
N LEU A 40 -13.26 30.16 -14.43
CA LEU A 40 -12.21 30.15 -15.47
C LEU A 40 -10.82 30.51 -14.93
N PHE A 41 -10.74 31.19 -13.77
CA PHE A 41 -9.49 31.73 -13.23
C PHE A 41 -9.39 31.54 -11.70
N PRO A 42 -9.19 30.31 -11.20
CA PRO A 42 -8.93 30.07 -9.77
C PRO A 42 -7.51 30.48 -9.34
N SER A 43 -6.89 31.49 -9.97
CA SER A 43 -5.47 31.83 -9.77
C SER A 43 -5.12 32.31 -8.36
N GLN A 44 -6.10 32.73 -7.56
CA GLN A 44 -5.90 33.04 -6.13
C GLN A 44 -5.87 31.79 -5.24
N ALA A 45 -6.47 30.68 -5.66
CA ALA A 45 -6.53 29.42 -4.92
C ALA A 45 -5.37 28.46 -5.25
N PHE A 46 -4.66 28.69 -6.36
CA PHE A 46 -3.55 27.85 -6.79
C PHE A 46 -2.21 28.45 -6.36
N THR A 47 -1.45 27.69 -5.56
CA THR A 47 -0.03 27.95 -5.35
C THR A 47 0.77 27.64 -6.62
N LEU A 48 1.88 28.35 -6.82
CA LEU A 48 2.74 28.15 -7.99
C LEU A 48 3.19 26.68 -8.18
N PRO A 49 3.55 25.90 -7.13
CA PRO A 49 3.91 24.49 -7.28
C PRO A 49 2.74 23.60 -7.73
N ARG A 50 1.53 23.83 -7.22
CA ARG A 50 0.34 23.06 -7.60
C ARG A 50 -0.03 23.28 -9.06
N CYS A 51 0.15 24.51 -9.55
CA CYS A 51 -0.06 24.84 -10.95
C CYS A 51 0.91 24.07 -11.88
N VAL A 52 2.16 23.91 -11.47
CA VAL A 52 3.16 23.17 -12.25
C VAL A 52 2.78 21.69 -12.39
N GLN A 53 2.24 21.08 -11.33
CA GLN A 53 1.76 19.70 -11.36
C GLN A 53 0.62 19.46 -12.36
N HIS A 54 -0.19 20.49 -12.64
CA HIS A 54 -1.28 20.40 -13.62
C HIS A 54 -0.80 20.52 -15.07
N GLY A 55 0.46 20.88 -15.32
CA GLY A 55 1.06 20.93 -16.67
C GLY A 55 0.50 22.00 -17.61
N ASN A 56 -0.46 22.83 -17.18
CA ASN A 56 -1.07 23.85 -18.03
C ASN A 56 -0.21 25.13 -18.10
N ILE A 57 0.41 25.36 -19.25
CA ILE A 57 1.29 26.52 -19.52
C ILE A 57 0.56 27.86 -19.36
N ARG A 58 -0.72 27.95 -19.74
CA ARG A 58 -1.51 29.19 -19.64
C ARG A 58 -1.83 29.51 -18.18
N LEU A 59 -2.24 28.51 -17.42
CA LEU A 59 -2.47 28.64 -15.97
C LEU A 59 -1.17 29.06 -15.27
N PHE A 60 -0.05 28.42 -15.61
CA PHE A 60 1.26 28.72 -15.05
C PHE A 60 1.67 30.18 -15.27
N ARG A 61 1.59 30.69 -16.50
CA ARG A 61 1.90 32.10 -16.79
C ARG A 61 1.04 33.06 -15.96
N ARG A 62 -0.26 32.75 -15.81
CA ARG A 62 -1.19 33.62 -15.08
C ARG A 62 -0.91 33.62 -13.59
N VAL A 63 -0.77 32.45 -12.96
CA VAL A 63 -0.44 32.33 -11.53
C VAL A 63 0.89 33.02 -11.23
N LEU A 64 1.87 32.87 -12.13
CA LEU A 64 3.18 33.52 -12.01
C LEU A 64 3.09 35.05 -12.02
N VAL A 65 2.34 35.64 -12.98
CA VAL A 65 2.08 37.09 -13.01
C VAL A 65 1.31 37.56 -11.79
N THR A 66 0.37 36.75 -11.29
CA THR A 66 -0.42 37.09 -10.10
C THR A 66 0.47 37.15 -8.86
N LEU A 67 1.39 36.19 -8.71
CA LEU A 67 2.36 36.13 -7.60
C LEU A 67 3.37 37.29 -7.65
N ASP A 68 3.84 37.66 -8.84
CA ASP A 68 4.76 38.78 -9.03
C ASP A 68 4.14 40.10 -8.55
N ASN A 69 2.87 40.32 -8.90
CA ASN A 69 2.13 41.55 -8.58
C ASN A 69 1.52 41.57 -7.16
N ASP A 70 1.63 40.48 -6.40
CA ASP A 70 1.03 40.35 -5.09
C ASP A 70 1.87 41.06 -4.01
N ASN A 71 1.55 42.30 -3.69
CA ASN A 71 2.27 43.07 -2.67
C ASN A 71 1.91 42.69 -1.22
N THR A 72 0.98 41.77 -1.01
CA THR A 72 0.50 41.39 0.33
C THR A 72 1.33 40.26 0.95
N ARG A 73 1.95 39.42 0.12
CA ARG A 73 2.80 38.31 0.58
C ARG A 73 4.19 38.78 0.96
N CYS A 74 4.72 38.21 2.03
CA CYS A 74 6.08 38.49 2.47
C CYS A 74 7.10 37.94 1.46
N GLN A 75 8.31 38.51 1.45
CA GLN A 75 9.36 38.12 0.50
C GLN A 75 9.75 36.64 0.66
N PHE A 76 9.75 36.12 1.89
CA PHE A 76 10.06 34.73 2.19
C PHE A 76 9.07 33.76 1.53
N GLU A 77 7.77 33.98 1.67
CA GLU A 77 6.72 33.16 1.07
C GLU A 77 6.83 33.10 -0.46
N LYS A 78 7.07 34.26 -1.10
CA LYS A 78 7.27 34.31 -2.56
C LYS A 78 8.46 33.43 -2.96
N ILE A 79 9.58 33.56 -2.26
CA ILE A 79 10.80 32.78 -2.53
C ILE A 79 10.53 31.28 -2.39
N GLN A 80 9.79 30.86 -1.38
CA GLN A 80 9.45 29.45 -1.19
C GLN A 80 8.54 28.91 -2.29
N GLN A 81 7.54 29.68 -2.74
CA GLN A 81 6.73 29.28 -3.89
C GLN A 81 7.57 29.10 -5.15
N TYR A 82 8.51 30.01 -5.42
CA TYR A 82 9.46 29.89 -6.53
C TYR A 82 10.34 28.64 -6.43
N ARG A 83 10.90 28.36 -5.25
CA ARG A 83 11.75 27.18 -5.00
C ARG A 83 10.98 25.88 -5.20
N LEU A 84 9.82 25.73 -4.56
CA LEU A 84 9.00 24.52 -4.64
C LEU A 84 8.45 24.29 -6.06
N ALA A 85 8.05 25.37 -6.74
CA ALA A 85 7.58 25.27 -8.12
C ALA A 85 8.69 24.87 -9.09
N MET A 86 9.91 25.39 -8.87
CA MET A 86 11.05 25.05 -9.70
C MET A 86 11.46 23.58 -9.52
N GLN A 87 11.43 23.08 -8.28
CA GLN A 87 11.65 21.66 -8.00
C GLN A 87 10.57 20.78 -8.62
N ALA A 88 9.29 21.13 -8.49
CA ALA A 88 8.19 20.39 -9.10
C ALA A 88 8.31 20.36 -10.63
N ALA A 89 8.65 21.49 -11.26
CA ALA A 89 8.82 21.59 -12.71
C ALA A 89 10.00 20.76 -13.18
N ALA A 90 11.11 20.80 -12.43
CA ALA A 90 12.29 20.01 -12.71
C ALA A 90 12.02 18.52 -12.60
N LYS A 91 11.27 18.07 -11.57
CA LYS A 91 10.88 16.66 -11.38
C LYS A 91 10.04 16.12 -12.55
N LEU A 92 9.19 16.97 -13.14
CA LEU A 92 8.38 16.63 -14.32
C LEU A 92 9.14 16.78 -15.65
N GLY A 93 10.39 17.26 -15.65
CA GLY A 93 11.16 17.49 -16.87
C GLY A 93 10.73 18.73 -17.67
N HIS A 94 9.95 19.65 -17.09
CA HIS A 94 9.41 20.82 -17.78
C HIS A 94 10.46 21.95 -17.90
N LEU A 95 11.43 21.80 -18.82
CA LEU A 95 12.52 22.76 -19.02
C LEU A 95 12.05 24.21 -19.18
N TRP A 96 11.03 24.45 -20.01
CA TRP A 96 10.52 25.80 -20.26
C TRP A 96 10.01 26.48 -18.98
N MET A 97 9.28 25.75 -18.12
CA MET A 97 8.79 26.30 -16.85
C MET A 97 9.95 26.60 -15.90
N VAL A 98 10.95 25.72 -15.81
CA VAL A 98 12.15 25.95 -15.00
C VAL A 98 12.89 27.20 -15.45
N GLN A 99 13.07 27.41 -16.76
CA GLN A 99 13.71 28.59 -17.34
C GLN A 99 12.93 29.87 -17.00
N GLN A 100 11.59 29.84 -17.07
CA GLN A 100 10.75 30.98 -16.71
C GLN A 100 10.81 31.37 -15.23
N LEU A 101 10.92 30.37 -14.34
CA LEU A 101 11.12 30.60 -12.91
C LEU A 101 12.52 31.14 -12.64
N TYR A 102 13.53 30.62 -13.34
CA TYR A 102 14.92 31.03 -13.17
C TYR A 102 15.16 32.48 -13.60
N GLN A 103 14.57 32.92 -14.72
CA GLN A 103 14.69 34.31 -15.18
C GLN A 103 14.21 35.33 -14.15
N ARG A 104 13.18 34.98 -13.37
CA ARG A 104 12.61 35.85 -12.34
C ARG A 104 13.37 35.75 -11.02
N TYR A 105 13.71 34.53 -10.62
CA TYR A 105 14.35 34.29 -9.33
C TYR A 105 15.50 33.27 -9.44
N PRO A 106 16.70 33.71 -9.87
CA PRO A 106 17.85 32.83 -10.09
C PRO A 106 18.32 32.08 -8.84
N VAL A 107 18.04 32.61 -7.65
CA VAL A 107 18.41 32.02 -6.35
C VAL A 107 17.56 30.78 -6.03
N ALA A 108 16.39 30.58 -6.66
CA ALA A 108 15.60 29.35 -6.48
C ALA A 108 16.28 28.11 -7.07
N LEU A 109 17.16 28.27 -8.07
CA LEU A 109 17.93 27.16 -8.63
C LEU A 109 18.98 26.72 -7.60
N SER A 110 18.62 25.67 -6.87
CA SER A 110 19.34 25.08 -5.74
C SER A 110 19.69 23.60 -5.98
N GLY A 111 20.44 22.99 -5.07
CA GLY A 111 20.76 21.56 -5.12
C GLY A 111 19.53 20.65 -5.17
N ALA A 112 18.43 21.02 -4.49
CA ALA A 112 17.18 20.28 -4.55
C ALA A 112 16.52 20.31 -5.95
N THR A 113 16.65 21.44 -6.67
CA THR A 113 16.18 21.54 -8.06
C THR A 113 17.04 20.68 -8.99
N ALA A 114 18.36 20.68 -8.80
CA ALA A 114 19.27 19.81 -9.55
C ALA A 114 18.97 18.33 -9.31
N LEU A 115 18.69 17.94 -8.06
CA LEU A 115 18.26 16.58 -7.72
C LEU A 115 16.95 16.21 -8.40
N ALA A 116 15.96 17.09 -8.37
CA ALA A 116 14.67 16.89 -9.04
C ALA A 116 14.84 16.78 -10.57
N ALA A 117 15.72 17.59 -11.18
CA ALA A 117 16.07 17.46 -12.59
C ALA A 117 16.67 16.08 -12.89
N GLY A 118 17.57 15.58 -12.02
CA GLY A 118 18.09 14.21 -12.14
C GLY A 118 16.99 13.14 -12.04
N GLN A 119 16.07 13.26 -11.08
CA GLN A 119 14.92 12.34 -10.94
C GLN A 119 14.01 12.28 -12.17
N SER A 120 13.96 13.35 -12.97
CA SER A 120 13.16 13.33 -14.20
C SER A 120 13.76 12.45 -15.29
N GLY A 121 15.11 12.35 -15.32
CA GLY A 121 15.86 11.76 -16.43
C GLY A 121 15.84 12.61 -17.72
N HIS A 122 15.31 13.83 -17.70
CA HIS A 122 15.15 14.66 -18.90
C HIS A 122 16.48 15.35 -19.29
N LEU A 123 17.20 14.79 -20.27
CA LEU A 123 18.53 15.25 -20.68
C LEU A 123 18.64 16.76 -20.97
N PRO A 124 17.77 17.40 -21.78
CA PRO A 124 17.89 18.83 -22.04
C PRO A 124 17.80 19.70 -20.78
N LEU A 125 17.05 19.24 -19.77
CA LEU A 125 16.95 19.95 -18.49
C LEU A 125 18.24 19.79 -17.68
N ILE A 126 18.78 18.58 -17.62
CA ILE A 126 20.02 18.29 -16.91
C ILE A 126 21.19 19.07 -17.54
N GLN A 127 21.28 19.09 -18.88
CA GLN A 127 22.24 19.90 -19.64
C GLN A 127 22.10 21.38 -19.32
N TRP A 128 20.87 21.91 -19.33
CA TRP A 128 20.62 23.29 -19.00
C TRP A 128 21.05 23.66 -17.57
N VAL A 129 20.79 22.80 -16.58
CA VAL A 129 21.27 23.01 -15.20
C VAL A 129 22.80 22.98 -15.14
N TYR A 130 23.44 22.07 -15.86
CA TYR A 130 24.90 21.95 -15.95
C TYR A 130 25.55 23.21 -16.54
N GLU A 131 25.00 23.74 -17.64
CA GLU A 131 25.47 24.96 -18.29
C GLU A 131 25.23 26.20 -17.44
N THR A 132 24.10 26.26 -16.73
CA THR A 132 23.70 27.44 -15.96
C THR A 132 24.42 27.55 -14.61
N LYS A 133 24.51 26.44 -13.86
CA LYS A 133 25.17 26.39 -12.54
C LYS A 133 25.87 25.05 -12.33
N ARG A 134 27.01 24.86 -13.00
CA ARG A 134 27.83 23.63 -12.94
C ARG A 134 28.11 23.12 -11.52
N HIS A 135 28.35 24.03 -10.57
CA HIS A 135 28.62 23.67 -9.18
C HIS A 135 27.45 22.94 -8.51
N LEU A 136 26.19 23.14 -8.93
CA LEU A 136 25.05 22.44 -8.32
C LEU A 136 25.04 20.93 -8.58
N LEU A 137 25.70 20.48 -9.65
CA LEU A 137 25.90 19.06 -9.93
C LEU A 137 27.17 18.50 -9.25
N ASN A 138 28.00 19.37 -8.64
CA ASN A 138 29.25 19.02 -7.97
C ASN A 138 29.22 19.19 -6.43
N MET A 139 28.50 20.17 -5.89
CA MET A 139 28.67 20.69 -4.52
C MET A 139 28.21 19.73 -3.40
N ASN A 140 27.26 18.82 -3.68
CA ASN A 140 26.69 17.92 -2.68
C ASN A 140 26.75 16.47 -3.20
N PHE A 141 27.91 15.81 -3.09
CA PHE A 141 28.13 14.38 -3.34
C PHE A 141 27.38 13.79 -4.55
N TYR A 142 27.56 14.36 -5.75
CA TYR A 142 27.05 13.80 -7.01
C TYR A 142 25.57 13.34 -6.99
N ALA A 143 24.74 13.77 -6.02
CA ALA A 143 23.48 13.09 -5.73
C ALA A 143 22.50 13.25 -6.89
N ALA A 144 22.49 14.43 -7.51
CA ALA A 144 21.74 14.71 -8.73
C ALA A 144 22.24 13.89 -9.93
N VAL A 145 23.56 13.71 -10.07
CA VAL A 145 24.19 12.93 -11.15
C VAL A 145 23.87 11.44 -10.99
N TYR A 146 24.02 10.90 -9.78
CA TYR A 146 23.63 9.52 -9.47
C TYR A 146 22.15 9.31 -9.68
N LYS A 147 21.28 10.23 -9.25
CA LYS A 147 19.84 10.06 -9.44
C LYS A 147 19.43 10.18 -10.91
N ALA A 148 20.10 11.04 -11.67
CA ALA A 148 19.97 11.10 -13.13
C ALA A 148 20.36 9.76 -13.76
N PHE A 149 21.53 9.23 -13.41
CA PHE A 149 22.01 7.94 -13.90
C PHE A 149 21.06 6.80 -13.51
N GLU A 150 20.64 6.71 -12.25
CA GLU A 150 19.73 5.68 -11.77
C GLU A 150 18.42 5.68 -12.58
N THR A 151 17.85 6.87 -12.78
CA THR A 151 16.59 7.02 -13.52
C THR A 151 16.75 6.70 -15.00
N SER A 152 17.78 7.22 -15.65
CA SER A 152 18.00 7.00 -17.08
C SER A 152 18.46 5.58 -17.38
N ALA A 153 19.35 5.02 -16.56
CA ALA A 153 19.87 3.67 -16.72
C ALA A 153 18.79 2.61 -16.48
N SER A 154 17.91 2.79 -15.49
CA SER A 154 16.78 1.86 -15.26
C SER A 154 15.79 1.83 -16.44
N ARG A 155 15.59 2.98 -17.09
CA ARG A 155 14.68 3.13 -18.25
C ARG A 155 15.30 2.73 -19.58
N GLY A 156 16.61 2.47 -19.63
CA GLY A 156 17.33 2.19 -20.88
C GLY A 156 17.63 3.44 -21.73
N ASP A 157 17.59 4.64 -21.15
CA ASP A 157 17.92 5.88 -21.88
C ASP A 157 19.45 6.03 -22.05
N LEU A 158 19.95 5.40 -23.11
CA LEU A 158 21.35 5.38 -23.47
C LEU A 158 21.94 6.77 -23.71
N HIS A 159 21.18 7.71 -24.30
CA HIS A 159 21.69 9.04 -24.64
C HIS A 159 22.01 9.84 -23.37
N THR A 160 21.10 9.81 -22.39
CA THR A 160 21.33 10.46 -21.10
C THR A 160 22.50 9.84 -20.36
N VAL A 161 22.60 8.51 -20.36
CA VAL A 161 23.74 7.81 -19.73
C VAL A 161 25.06 8.15 -20.42
N GLN A 162 25.11 8.15 -21.75
CA GLN A 162 26.29 8.53 -22.52
C GLN A 162 26.78 9.93 -22.15
N TRP A 163 25.85 10.90 -22.05
CA TRP A 163 26.19 12.25 -21.67
C TRP A 163 26.70 12.34 -20.23
N LEU A 164 26.08 11.63 -19.28
CA LEU A 164 26.51 11.61 -17.88
C LEU A 164 27.91 10.99 -17.73
N VAL A 165 28.15 9.83 -18.33
CA VAL A 165 29.43 9.12 -18.24
C VAL A 165 30.57 9.95 -18.83
N LYS A 166 30.36 10.60 -19.98
CA LYS A 166 31.38 11.44 -20.63
C LYS A 166 31.71 12.72 -19.84
N ASN A 167 30.71 13.37 -19.24
CA ASN A 167 30.91 14.65 -18.55
C ASN A 167 31.37 14.49 -17.09
N PHE A 168 31.11 13.34 -16.46
CA PHE A 168 31.41 13.06 -15.06
C PHE A 168 32.36 11.85 -14.90
N SER A 169 33.51 11.90 -15.59
CA SER A 169 34.50 10.79 -15.63
C SER A 169 35.10 10.38 -14.28
N ASN A 170 34.92 11.18 -13.23
CA ASN A 170 35.36 10.86 -11.87
C ASN A 170 34.30 10.15 -11.02
N VAL A 171 33.07 10.02 -11.52
CA VAL A 171 31.96 9.36 -10.81
C VAL A 171 31.99 7.86 -11.09
N VAL A 172 31.81 7.06 -10.03
CA VAL A 172 31.75 5.60 -10.14
C VAL A 172 30.29 5.16 -10.26
N PHE A 173 29.86 4.81 -11.47
CA PHE A 173 28.49 4.41 -11.74
C PHE A 173 28.21 2.97 -11.31
N ASP A 174 27.02 2.72 -10.77
CA ASP A 174 26.63 1.37 -10.33
C ASP A 174 26.02 0.62 -11.51
N ILE A 175 26.76 -0.32 -12.10
CA ILE A 175 26.26 -1.10 -13.24
C ILE A 175 25.14 -2.06 -12.84
N GLY A 176 25.00 -2.34 -11.54
CA GLY A 176 23.89 -3.14 -11.05
C GLY A 176 22.53 -2.54 -11.42
N ILE A 177 22.42 -1.23 -11.54
CA ILE A 177 21.14 -0.57 -11.88
C ILE A 177 20.63 -0.99 -13.28
N PRO A 178 21.35 -0.70 -14.38
CA PRO A 178 20.91 -1.14 -15.71
C PRO A 178 20.90 -2.67 -15.84
N ALA A 179 21.79 -3.39 -15.16
CA ALA A 179 21.86 -4.84 -15.23
C ALA A 179 20.64 -5.53 -14.60
N LYS A 180 20.19 -5.07 -13.42
CA LYS A 180 18.99 -5.59 -12.74
C LYS A 180 17.72 -5.36 -13.57
N GLU A 181 17.65 -4.25 -14.31
CA GLU A 181 16.52 -3.89 -15.18
C GLU A 181 16.62 -4.46 -16.61
N GLY A 182 17.67 -5.21 -16.95
CA GLY A 182 17.83 -5.84 -18.27
C GLY A 182 18.28 -4.91 -19.39
N GLN A 183 18.86 -3.76 -19.06
CA GLN A 183 19.28 -2.74 -20.02
C GLN A 183 20.70 -3.05 -20.55
N LEU A 184 20.80 -4.05 -21.42
CA LEU A 184 22.07 -4.59 -21.93
C LEU A 184 22.98 -3.55 -22.57
N GLU A 185 22.44 -2.71 -23.45
CA GLU A 185 23.24 -1.72 -24.18
C GLU A 185 23.76 -0.61 -23.26
N VAL A 186 22.97 -0.22 -22.26
CA VAL A 186 23.40 0.73 -21.22
C VAL A 186 24.51 0.10 -20.38
N ALA A 187 24.35 -1.15 -19.94
CA ALA A 187 25.35 -1.85 -19.15
C ALA A 187 26.68 -1.99 -19.91
N LYS A 188 26.65 -2.43 -21.18
CA LYS A 188 27.85 -2.53 -22.05
C LYS A 188 28.56 -1.18 -22.17
N TRP A 189 27.81 -0.13 -22.46
CA TRP A 189 28.39 1.21 -22.60
C TRP A 189 29.10 1.68 -21.33
N VAL A 190 28.50 1.47 -20.16
CA VAL A 190 29.11 1.83 -18.88
C VAL A 190 30.39 1.03 -18.60
N LEU A 191 30.45 -0.25 -19.02
CA LEU A 191 31.66 -1.09 -18.90
C LEU A 191 32.81 -0.65 -19.80
N GLU A 192 32.49 -0.09 -20.96
CA GLU A 192 33.49 0.34 -21.95
C GLU A 192 34.06 1.71 -21.61
N GLU A 193 33.20 2.65 -21.22
CA GLU A 193 33.55 4.08 -21.20
C GLU A 193 33.54 4.71 -19.80
N GLY A 194 32.97 4.03 -18.79
CA GLY A 194 32.74 4.57 -17.45
C GLY A 194 33.66 3.99 -16.36
N LYS A 195 33.82 4.74 -15.26
CA LYS A 195 34.22 4.13 -13.98
C LYS A 195 32.99 3.49 -13.36
N TYR A 196 33.10 2.23 -12.96
CA TYR A 196 31.96 1.48 -12.46
C TYR A 196 32.26 0.72 -11.18
N ARG A 197 31.18 0.35 -10.50
CA ARG A 197 31.15 -0.69 -9.47
C ARG A 197 30.04 -1.67 -9.81
N CYS A 198 30.23 -2.94 -9.47
CA CYS A 198 29.20 -3.97 -9.55
C CYS A 198 29.10 -4.62 -8.17
N ARG A 199 27.88 -4.76 -7.67
CA ARG A 199 27.62 -5.62 -6.51
C ARG A 199 27.34 -7.03 -7.02
N PHE A 200 27.65 -8.04 -6.20
CA PHE A 200 27.49 -9.44 -6.59
C PHE A 200 26.03 -9.90 -6.63
N ASP A 201 25.12 -9.20 -5.92
CA ASP A 201 23.69 -9.49 -5.87
C ASP A 201 23.00 -9.39 -7.24
N VAL A 202 23.56 -8.58 -8.15
CA VAL A 202 23.08 -8.38 -9.53
C VAL A 202 22.86 -9.69 -10.29
N ALA A 203 23.66 -10.73 -10.02
CA ALA A 203 23.51 -12.04 -10.63
C ALA A 203 22.13 -12.66 -10.35
N ASP A 204 21.61 -12.48 -9.14
CA ASP A 204 20.36 -13.08 -8.69
C ASP A 204 19.17 -12.45 -9.42
N GLU A 205 19.12 -11.12 -9.56
CA GLU A 205 18.04 -10.46 -10.31
C GLU A 205 18.14 -10.71 -11.83
N VAL A 206 19.36 -10.78 -12.38
CA VAL A 206 19.56 -11.16 -13.78
C VAL A 206 19.07 -12.60 -14.02
N ALA A 207 19.29 -13.51 -13.06
CA ALA A 207 18.82 -14.88 -13.13
C ALA A 207 17.29 -15.00 -13.02
N VAL A 208 16.65 -14.21 -12.16
CA VAL A 208 15.18 -14.13 -12.07
C VAL A 208 14.55 -13.79 -13.43
N ARG A 209 15.18 -12.86 -14.17
CA ARG A 209 14.71 -12.46 -15.51
C ARG A 209 15.09 -13.43 -16.62
N GLY A 210 16.04 -14.32 -16.40
CA GLY A 210 16.52 -15.28 -17.42
C GLY A 210 17.39 -14.67 -18.50
N ASP A 211 18.02 -13.52 -18.22
CA ASP A 211 18.76 -12.75 -19.22
C ASP A 211 20.19 -13.27 -19.39
N LEU A 212 20.30 -14.30 -20.24
CA LEU A 212 21.56 -14.96 -20.56
C LEU A 212 22.63 -14.00 -21.09
N ASN A 213 22.25 -13.05 -21.94
CA ASN A 213 23.20 -12.12 -22.55
C ASN A 213 23.81 -11.18 -21.50
N MET A 214 22.97 -10.64 -20.60
CA MET A 214 23.46 -9.83 -19.49
C MET A 214 24.35 -10.66 -18.56
N MET A 215 23.93 -11.87 -18.21
CA MET A 215 24.72 -12.76 -17.36
C MET A 215 26.10 -13.03 -17.97
N GLN A 216 26.16 -13.35 -19.26
CA GLN A 216 27.42 -13.55 -19.98
C GLN A 216 28.33 -12.32 -19.91
N VAL A 217 27.79 -11.12 -20.10
CA VAL A 217 28.57 -9.87 -20.02
C VAL A 217 29.17 -9.68 -18.61
N LEU A 218 28.37 -9.88 -17.56
CA LEU A 218 28.82 -9.71 -16.18
C LEU A 218 29.90 -10.74 -15.81
N VAL A 219 29.71 -11.98 -16.23
CA VAL A 219 30.62 -13.09 -15.95
C VAL A 219 31.93 -12.99 -16.73
N ASN A 220 31.88 -12.71 -18.03
CA ASN A 220 33.08 -12.60 -18.86
C ASN A 220 34.01 -11.46 -18.43
N ARG A 221 33.47 -10.48 -17.68
CA ARG A 221 34.23 -9.35 -17.11
C ARG A 221 34.67 -9.59 -15.66
N ALA A 222 34.45 -10.79 -15.11
CA ALA A 222 34.76 -11.15 -13.72
C ALA A 222 34.16 -10.16 -12.70
N LEU A 223 32.89 -9.77 -12.90
CA LEU A 223 32.19 -8.82 -12.02
C LEU A 223 31.41 -9.51 -10.89
N LEU A 224 31.40 -10.84 -10.86
CA LEU A 224 30.62 -11.68 -9.97
C LEU A 224 31.55 -12.62 -9.19
N ASP A 225 32.15 -12.10 -8.11
CA ASP A 225 33.11 -12.81 -7.26
C ASP A 225 32.51 -13.27 -5.92
N GLY A 226 31.23 -12.96 -5.66
CA GLY A 226 30.52 -13.30 -4.42
C GLY A 226 29.63 -14.54 -4.55
N PRO A 227 29.15 -15.08 -3.41
CA PRO A 227 28.14 -16.12 -3.43
C PRO A 227 26.85 -15.60 -4.06
N SER A 228 26.21 -16.43 -4.90
CA SER A 228 24.98 -16.08 -5.61
C SER A 228 24.07 -17.29 -5.70
N SER A 229 22.76 -17.04 -5.61
CA SER A 229 21.72 -18.06 -5.78
C SER A 229 21.22 -18.12 -7.23
N ALA A 230 21.89 -17.45 -8.16
CA ALA A 230 21.54 -17.40 -9.57
C ALA A 230 21.22 -18.77 -10.21
N PRO A 231 21.95 -19.87 -9.92
CA PRO A 231 21.59 -21.18 -10.46
C PRO A 231 20.22 -21.69 -9.98
N ASP A 232 19.93 -21.54 -8.68
CA ASP A 232 18.67 -21.98 -8.08
C ASP A 232 17.51 -21.09 -8.54
N LEU A 233 17.73 -19.77 -8.67
CA LEU A 233 16.75 -18.82 -9.19
C LEU A 233 16.47 -19.06 -10.68
N ALA A 234 17.48 -19.30 -11.50
CA ALA A 234 17.29 -19.65 -12.91
C ALA A 234 16.44 -20.93 -13.06
N ALA A 235 16.63 -21.90 -12.15
CA ALA A 235 15.80 -23.10 -12.10
C ALA A 235 14.38 -22.82 -11.60
N GLU A 236 14.23 -21.96 -10.58
CA GLU A 236 12.93 -21.53 -10.03
C GLU A 236 12.05 -20.87 -11.08
N PHE A 237 12.61 -20.03 -11.95
CA PHE A 237 11.89 -19.31 -12.99
C PHE A 237 11.89 -20.01 -14.37
N GLY A 238 12.49 -21.20 -14.46
CA GLY A 238 12.37 -22.05 -15.65
C GLY A 238 13.27 -21.68 -16.83
N HIS A 239 14.37 -20.97 -16.58
CA HIS A 239 15.27 -20.46 -17.62
C HIS A 239 16.25 -21.53 -18.09
N ASN A 240 15.76 -22.49 -18.89
CA ASN A 240 16.51 -23.67 -19.36
C ASN A 240 17.93 -23.36 -19.89
N GLU A 241 18.04 -22.37 -20.78
CA GLU A 241 19.32 -22.04 -21.42
C GLU A 241 20.29 -21.38 -20.43
N LEU A 242 19.77 -20.56 -19.51
CA LEU A 242 20.58 -19.97 -18.45
C LEU A 242 21.04 -21.03 -17.45
N VAL A 243 20.19 -21.99 -17.08
CA VAL A 243 20.53 -23.11 -16.20
C VAL A 243 21.69 -23.93 -16.78
N LYS A 244 21.60 -24.31 -18.07
CA LYS A 244 22.67 -25.03 -18.76
C LYS A 244 23.98 -24.25 -18.73
N TRP A 245 23.92 -22.99 -19.12
CA TRP A 245 25.10 -22.12 -19.20
C TRP A 245 25.74 -21.85 -17.82
N LEU A 246 24.94 -21.64 -16.77
CA LEU A 246 25.44 -21.45 -15.40
C LEU A 246 26.16 -22.72 -14.90
N SER A 247 25.69 -23.90 -15.28
CA SER A 247 26.35 -25.16 -14.92
C SER A 247 27.68 -25.36 -15.62
N GLU A 248 27.84 -24.92 -16.87
CA GLU A 248 29.12 -24.99 -17.59
C GLU A 248 30.18 -24.06 -16.97
N ASN A 249 29.75 -23.01 -16.27
CA ASN A 249 30.62 -21.99 -15.68
C ASN A 249 30.78 -22.09 -14.16
N GLU A 250 30.20 -23.12 -13.52
CA GLU A 250 30.22 -23.29 -12.06
C GLU A 250 31.63 -23.37 -11.46
N SER A 251 32.57 -24.06 -12.13
CA SER A 251 33.94 -24.25 -11.62
C SER A 251 34.77 -22.96 -11.55
N LYS A 252 34.29 -21.88 -12.17
CA LYS A 252 34.99 -20.59 -12.26
C LYS A 252 34.46 -19.55 -11.27
N HIS A 253 33.34 -19.82 -10.60
CA HIS A 253 32.62 -18.85 -9.77
C HIS A 253 32.13 -19.44 -8.45
N ALA A 254 31.78 -18.56 -7.51
CA ALA A 254 31.35 -18.92 -6.16
C ALA A 254 29.85 -19.24 -6.05
N TRP A 255 29.24 -19.85 -7.08
CA TRP A 255 27.86 -20.35 -7.03
C TRP A 255 27.81 -21.85 -7.25
N SER A 256 26.77 -22.50 -6.75
CA SER A 256 26.49 -23.90 -7.06
C SER A 256 24.98 -24.15 -7.03
N PHE A 257 24.53 -25.18 -7.75
CA PHE A 257 23.14 -25.62 -7.63
C PHE A 257 22.94 -26.33 -6.30
N THR A 258 21.88 -25.98 -5.58
CA THR A 258 21.48 -26.66 -4.35
C THR A 258 20.23 -27.53 -4.60
N THR A 259 19.81 -28.28 -3.58
CA THR A 259 18.57 -29.08 -3.67
C THR A 259 17.35 -28.18 -3.91
N THR A 260 17.47 -26.88 -3.59
CA THR A 260 16.47 -25.84 -3.85
C THR A 260 16.18 -25.68 -5.33
N ALA A 261 17.16 -25.80 -6.23
CA ALA A 261 16.92 -25.71 -7.68
C ALA A 261 15.87 -26.72 -8.14
N MET A 262 16.00 -27.99 -7.74
CA MET A 262 15.06 -29.05 -8.09
C MET A 262 13.68 -28.82 -7.45
N VAL A 263 13.67 -28.41 -6.18
CA VAL A 263 12.44 -28.15 -5.42
C VAL A 263 11.65 -27.00 -6.04
N CYS A 264 12.30 -25.88 -6.34
CA CYS A 264 11.67 -24.70 -6.92
C CYS A 264 11.24 -24.94 -8.38
N ALA A 265 12.08 -25.58 -9.19
CA ALA A 265 11.71 -25.98 -10.55
C ALA A 265 10.48 -26.90 -10.55
N ALA A 266 10.41 -27.84 -9.60
CA ALA A 266 9.28 -28.75 -9.47
C ALA A 266 8.00 -28.03 -8.98
N LYS A 267 8.14 -27.16 -7.98
CA LYS A 267 7.05 -26.31 -7.46
C LYS A 267 6.43 -25.42 -8.55
N ASN A 268 7.22 -24.89 -9.48
CA ASN A 268 6.75 -24.01 -10.55
C ASN A 268 6.49 -24.73 -11.89
N GLY A 269 6.60 -26.07 -11.91
CA GLY A 269 6.18 -26.87 -13.07
C GLY A 269 7.18 -26.91 -14.22
N HIS A 270 8.44 -26.55 -14.00
CA HIS A 270 9.49 -26.51 -15.01
C HIS A 270 10.07 -27.90 -15.28
N LEU A 271 9.29 -28.77 -15.94
CA LEU A 271 9.65 -30.16 -16.21
C LEU A 271 11.00 -30.32 -16.94
N GLU A 272 11.31 -29.44 -17.89
CA GLU A 272 12.56 -29.54 -18.65
C GLU A 272 13.78 -29.19 -17.78
N VAL A 273 13.67 -28.19 -16.89
CA VAL A 273 14.69 -27.92 -15.88
C VAL A 273 14.84 -29.13 -14.94
N VAL A 274 13.73 -29.71 -14.47
CA VAL A 274 13.74 -30.88 -13.58
C VAL A 274 14.46 -32.08 -14.21
N LYS A 275 14.13 -32.42 -15.46
CA LYS A 275 14.82 -33.48 -16.22
C LYS A 275 16.31 -33.18 -16.34
N TRP A 276 16.64 -31.97 -16.77
CA TRP A 276 18.01 -31.57 -16.99
C TRP A 276 18.84 -31.62 -15.69
N LEU A 277 18.30 -31.10 -14.57
CA LEU A 277 18.92 -31.16 -13.26
C LEU A 277 19.17 -32.60 -12.82
N HIS A 278 18.22 -33.50 -13.05
CA HIS A 278 18.38 -34.91 -12.68
C HIS A 278 19.49 -35.61 -13.48
N GLU A 279 19.54 -35.39 -14.79
CA GLU A 279 20.51 -36.03 -15.68
C GLU A 279 21.94 -35.52 -15.48
N ASN A 280 22.07 -34.21 -15.17
CA ASN A 280 23.36 -33.52 -15.19
C ASN A 280 23.90 -33.17 -13.80
N ARG A 281 23.09 -33.29 -12.74
CA ARG A 281 23.49 -32.89 -11.38
C ARG A 281 23.38 -34.05 -10.40
N LYS A 282 24.35 -34.10 -9.47
CA LYS A 282 24.33 -35.02 -8.32
C LYS A 282 23.46 -34.51 -7.17
N VAL A 283 23.06 -33.25 -7.24
CA VAL A 283 22.28 -32.58 -6.20
C VAL A 283 20.91 -33.22 -6.20
N GLY A 284 20.66 -34.05 -5.17
CA GLY A 284 19.48 -34.89 -5.11
C GLY A 284 18.18 -34.10 -5.01
N CYS A 285 17.09 -34.83 -4.91
CA CYS A 285 15.77 -34.28 -4.67
C CYS A 285 15.44 -34.44 -3.18
N THR A 286 14.59 -33.58 -2.64
CA THR A 286 13.94 -33.83 -1.34
C THR A 286 12.49 -34.21 -1.59
N THR A 287 11.83 -34.81 -0.60
CA THR A 287 10.37 -35.08 -0.65
C THR A 287 9.56 -33.82 -0.95
N ASN A 288 10.07 -32.64 -0.54
CA ASN A 288 9.44 -31.34 -0.79
C ASN A 288 9.23 -31.06 -2.27
N ALA A 289 10.08 -31.54 -3.18
CA ALA A 289 9.87 -31.29 -4.60
C ALA A 289 8.59 -31.99 -5.10
N LEU A 290 8.33 -33.22 -4.65
CA LEU A 290 7.10 -33.94 -4.99
C LEU A 290 5.89 -33.32 -4.27
N ASP A 291 6.02 -33.03 -2.97
CA ASP A 291 4.93 -32.46 -2.18
C ASP A 291 4.50 -31.07 -2.72
N LEU A 292 5.46 -30.23 -3.12
CA LEU A 292 5.19 -28.91 -3.69
C LEU A 292 4.75 -28.97 -5.15
N ALA A 293 5.28 -29.89 -5.96
CA ALA A 293 4.76 -30.12 -7.32
C ALA A 293 3.29 -30.58 -7.28
N ALA A 294 2.95 -31.46 -6.33
CA ALA A 294 1.57 -31.91 -6.11
C ALA A 294 0.67 -30.76 -5.64
N GLY A 295 1.10 -30.02 -4.61
CA GLY A 295 0.38 -28.85 -4.10
C GLY A 295 0.18 -27.74 -5.11
N SER A 296 1.10 -27.60 -6.08
CA SER A 296 1.05 -26.59 -7.15
C SER A 296 0.36 -27.10 -8.43
N GLY A 297 -0.07 -28.36 -8.46
CA GLY A 297 -0.89 -28.92 -9.55
C GLY A 297 -0.10 -29.42 -10.76
N HIS A 298 1.22 -29.51 -10.66
CA HIS A 298 2.10 -29.89 -11.76
C HIS A 298 2.20 -31.41 -11.92
N LEU A 299 1.11 -32.02 -12.38
CA LEU A 299 1.00 -33.48 -12.53
C LEU A 299 2.10 -34.09 -13.41
N SER A 300 2.51 -33.42 -14.49
CA SER A 300 3.57 -33.91 -15.39
C SER A 300 4.93 -33.99 -14.70
N VAL A 301 5.28 -32.97 -13.91
CA VAL A 301 6.48 -32.97 -13.06
C VAL A 301 6.39 -34.06 -12.02
N LEU A 302 5.26 -34.16 -11.34
CA LEU A 302 5.04 -35.15 -10.29
C LEU A 302 5.18 -36.59 -10.81
N GLN A 303 4.53 -36.90 -11.95
CA GLN A 303 4.64 -38.20 -12.62
C GLN A 303 6.08 -38.53 -12.99
N TRP A 304 6.79 -37.55 -13.54
CA TRP A 304 8.18 -37.74 -13.94
C TRP A 304 9.10 -37.96 -12.73
N LEU A 305 8.96 -37.15 -11.68
CA LEU A 305 9.72 -37.32 -10.43
C LEU A 305 9.44 -38.69 -9.81
N TYR A 306 8.19 -39.12 -9.76
CA TYR A 306 7.81 -40.41 -9.17
C TYR A 306 8.40 -41.61 -9.92
N ALA A 307 8.48 -41.53 -11.25
CA ALA A 307 9.05 -42.57 -12.10
C ALA A 307 10.60 -42.63 -12.03
N ASN A 308 11.28 -41.50 -11.82
CA ASN A 308 12.73 -41.40 -11.95
C ASN A 308 13.47 -41.18 -10.62
N ARG A 309 12.75 -40.95 -9.51
CA ARG A 309 13.31 -40.67 -8.18
C ARG A 309 12.76 -41.61 -7.12
N HIS A 310 13.52 -41.81 -6.05
CA HIS A 310 13.21 -42.78 -4.99
C HIS A 310 12.68 -42.13 -3.71
N GLU A 311 12.76 -40.81 -3.60
CA GLU A 311 12.43 -40.05 -2.39
C GLU A 311 10.94 -40.14 -2.02
N ARG A 312 10.06 -40.43 -3.00
CA ARG A 312 8.60 -40.52 -2.86
C ARG A 312 7.99 -39.23 -2.28
N CYS A 313 6.67 -39.21 -2.13
CA CYS A 313 5.94 -38.10 -1.52
C CYS A 313 5.56 -38.41 -0.08
N THR A 314 5.35 -37.36 0.72
CA THR A 314 4.77 -37.48 2.06
C THR A 314 3.26 -37.30 2.00
N ALA A 315 2.57 -37.37 3.14
CA ALA A 315 1.14 -37.07 3.20
C ALA A 315 0.83 -35.62 2.75
N ASN A 316 1.79 -34.70 2.87
CA ASN A 316 1.66 -33.32 2.43
C ASN A 316 1.37 -33.20 0.94
N ALA A 317 1.81 -34.13 0.09
CA ALA A 317 1.49 -34.06 -1.35
C ALA A 317 -0.01 -34.09 -1.61
N MET A 318 -0.71 -35.06 -1.00
CA MET A 318 -2.16 -35.19 -1.18
C MET A 318 -2.92 -34.12 -0.41
N ASP A 319 -2.48 -33.81 0.82
CA ASP A 319 -3.12 -32.78 1.64
C ASP A 319 -3.03 -31.39 0.97
N ASN A 320 -1.86 -31.04 0.42
CA ASN A 320 -1.68 -29.78 -0.32
C ASN A 320 -2.43 -29.76 -1.65
N ALA A 321 -2.40 -30.86 -2.42
CA ALA A 321 -3.16 -30.96 -3.67
C ALA A 321 -4.68 -30.86 -3.44
N ALA A 322 -5.16 -31.40 -2.32
CA ALA A 322 -6.55 -31.28 -1.90
C ALA A 322 -6.89 -29.85 -1.48
N MET A 323 -6.02 -29.21 -0.68
CA MET A 323 -6.15 -27.81 -0.28
C MET A 323 -6.26 -26.86 -1.47
N THR A 324 -5.51 -27.09 -2.56
CA THR A 324 -5.52 -26.23 -3.76
C THR A 324 -6.55 -26.65 -4.81
N GLY A 325 -7.24 -27.78 -4.61
CA GLY A 325 -8.35 -28.21 -5.46
C GLY A 325 -7.94 -29.00 -6.71
N TYR A 326 -6.70 -29.49 -6.78
CA TYR A 326 -6.20 -30.24 -7.92
C TYR A 326 -6.64 -31.70 -7.92
N LEU A 327 -7.93 -31.93 -8.19
CA LEU A 327 -8.56 -33.26 -8.16
C LEU A 327 -7.81 -34.32 -8.99
N LYS A 328 -7.29 -33.97 -10.18
CA LYS A 328 -6.51 -34.90 -11.01
C LYS A 328 -5.22 -35.36 -10.35
N VAL A 329 -4.55 -34.47 -9.61
CA VAL A 329 -3.35 -34.81 -8.84
C VAL A 329 -3.71 -35.68 -7.65
N VAL A 330 -4.80 -35.35 -6.94
CA VAL A 330 -5.32 -36.16 -5.82
C VAL A 330 -5.66 -37.59 -6.28
N GLN A 331 -6.38 -37.73 -7.39
CA GLN A 331 -6.73 -39.03 -8.00
C GLN A 331 -5.49 -39.83 -8.39
N TRP A 332 -4.51 -39.17 -9.01
CA TRP A 332 -3.28 -39.83 -9.41
C TRP A 332 -2.46 -40.28 -8.19
N LEU A 333 -2.29 -39.42 -7.18
CA LEU A 333 -1.60 -39.77 -5.94
C LEU A 333 -2.27 -40.93 -5.20
N HIS A 334 -3.60 -41.02 -5.24
CA HIS A 334 -4.34 -42.16 -4.68
C HIS A 334 -4.02 -43.46 -5.41
N ASN A 335 -4.03 -43.44 -6.75
CA ASN A 335 -3.71 -44.64 -7.55
C ASN A 335 -2.28 -45.13 -7.28
N GLU A 336 -1.35 -44.22 -7.00
CA GLU A 336 0.04 -44.55 -6.62
C GLU A 336 0.20 -44.97 -5.15
N GLY A 337 -0.89 -45.05 -4.38
CA GLY A 337 -0.88 -45.46 -2.98
C GLY A 337 -0.27 -44.43 -2.01
N ALA A 338 -0.21 -43.16 -2.39
CA ALA A 338 0.23 -42.09 -1.51
C ALA A 338 -0.66 -42.02 -0.26
N ARG A 339 -0.11 -41.61 0.88
CA ARG A 339 -0.89 -41.40 2.12
C ARG A 339 -1.50 -40.00 2.11
N CYS A 340 -2.55 -39.79 2.90
CA CYS A 340 -3.07 -38.46 3.25
C CYS A 340 -3.44 -38.42 4.72
N THR A 341 -3.77 -37.24 5.23
CA THR A 341 -4.29 -37.08 6.59
C THR A 341 -5.69 -36.46 6.57
N THR A 342 -6.29 -36.26 7.75
CA THR A 342 -7.54 -35.51 7.89
C THR A 342 -7.42 -34.08 7.35
N ALA A 343 -6.20 -33.54 7.23
CA ALA A 343 -5.93 -32.23 6.66
C ALA A 343 -6.41 -32.11 5.19
N ALA A 344 -6.40 -33.19 4.41
CA ALA A 344 -6.87 -33.17 3.03
C ALA A 344 -8.32 -32.67 2.91
N ILE A 345 -9.25 -33.28 3.65
CA ILE A 345 -10.65 -32.84 3.65
C ILE A 345 -10.81 -31.51 4.39
N ASN A 346 -10.14 -31.32 5.54
CA ASN A 346 -10.25 -30.07 6.30
C ASN A 346 -9.88 -28.85 5.46
N HIS A 347 -8.74 -28.89 4.76
CA HIS A 347 -8.28 -27.80 3.92
C HIS A 347 -9.07 -27.66 2.62
N ALA A 348 -9.45 -28.76 1.96
CA ALA A 348 -10.30 -28.71 0.78
C ALA A 348 -11.68 -28.09 1.09
N ALA A 349 -12.24 -28.41 2.26
CA ALA A 349 -13.49 -27.81 2.75
C ALA A 349 -13.33 -26.30 3.00
N HIS A 350 -12.25 -25.89 3.67
CA HIS A 350 -11.94 -24.48 3.91
C HIS A 350 -11.77 -23.67 2.62
N LYS A 351 -11.23 -24.28 1.56
CA LYS A 351 -11.03 -23.64 0.24
C LYS A 351 -12.18 -23.85 -0.75
N ASN A 352 -13.30 -24.42 -0.29
CA ASN A 352 -14.51 -24.68 -1.07
C ASN A 352 -14.33 -25.64 -2.27
N HIS A 353 -13.40 -26.58 -2.20
CA HIS A 353 -13.18 -27.58 -3.25
C HIS A 353 -14.11 -28.78 -3.06
N LEU A 354 -15.42 -28.57 -3.25
CA LEU A 354 -16.46 -29.58 -2.99
C LEU A 354 -16.25 -30.87 -3.78
N ASN A 355 -15.81 -30.79 -5.04
CA ASN A 355 -15.49 -31.96 -5.86
C ASN A 355 -14.36 -32.82 -5.27
N VAL A 356 -13.34 -32.19 -4.68
CA VAL A 356 -12.26 -32.89 -3.99
C VAL A 356 -12.75 -33.51 -2.69
N VAL A 357 -13.55 -32.77 -1.90
CA VAL A 357 -14.14 -33.29 -0.65
C VAL A 357 -15.03 -34.51 -0.92
N GLN A 358 -15.92 -34.43 -1.92
CA GLN A 358 -16.77 -35.54 -2.32
C GLN A 358 -15.96 -36.76 -2.73
N TRP A 359 -14.96 -36.55 -3.60
CA TRP A 359 -14.13 -37.64 -4.07
C TRP A 359 -13.30 -38.28 -2.95
N LEU A 360 -12.69 -37.49 -2.08
CA LEU A 360 -11.95 -37.99 -0.91
C LEU A 360 -12.89 -38.76 0.03
N HIS A 361 -14.10 -38.26 0.27
CA HIS A 361 -15.08 -38.93 1.11
C HIS A 361 -15.50 -40.31 0.57
N GLU A 362 -15.65 -40.45 -0.75
CA GLU A 362 -16.06 -41.70 -1.38
C GLU A 362 -14.93 -42.74 -1.46
N THR A 363 -13.66 -42.29 -1.50
CA THR A 363 -12.51 -43.15 -1.83
C THR A 363 -11.53 -43.36 -0.68
N ARG A 364 -11.58 -42.54 0.37
CA ARG A 364 -10.61 -42.53 1.48
C ARG A 364 -11.27 -42.75 2.82
N ALA A 365 -10.54 -43.39 3.73
CA ALA A 365 -11.04 -43.77 5.06
C ALA A 365 -10.53 -42.83 6.17
N GLU A 366 -9.52 -42.01 5.88
CA GLU A 366 -8.86 -41.10 6.83
C GLU A 366 -9.84 -40.06 7.40
N GLY A 367 -10.83 -39.65 6.61
CA GLY A 367 -11.89 -38.75 7.04
C GLY A 367 -11.45 -37.31 7.25
N CYS A 368 -12.09 -36.63 8.21
CA CYS A 368 -11.87 -35.21 8.52
C CYS A 368 -11.99 -34.99 10.03
N THR A 369 -11.85 -33.75 10.50
CA THR A 369 -12.19 -33.35 11.87
C THR A 369 -13.27 -32.28 11.87
N ALA A 370 -13.69 -31.81 13.04
CA ALA A 370 -14.62 -30.68 13.17
C ALA A 370 -14.10 -29.41 12.46
N GLU A 371 -12.78 -29.29 12.26
CA GLU A 371 -12.15 -28.19 11.54
C GLU A 371 -12.68 -28.03 10.11
N ALA A 372 -13.08 -29.12 9.44
CA ALA A 372 -13.63 -29.03 8.09
C ALA A 372 -14.89 -28.14 8.05
N MET A 373 -15.82 -28.35 8.99
CA MET A 373 -17.06 -27.57 9.07
C MET A 373 -16.82 -26.21 9.70
N ASP A 374 -15.96 -26.13 10.73
CA ASP A 374 -15.56 -24.89 11.38
C ASP A 374 -14.94 -23.89 10.40
N TRP A 375 -13.96 -24.34 9.60
CA TRP A 375 -13.28 -23.48 8.63
C TRP A 375 -14.13 -23.19 7.40
N ALA A 376 -14.95 -24.13 6.92
CA ALA A 376 -15.93 -23.86 5.88
C ALA A 376 -16.97 -22.81 6.33
N SER A 377 -17.36 -22.84 7.60
CA SER A 377 -18.29 -21.87 8.20
C SER A 377 -17.63 -20.49 8.35
N LYS A 378 -16.39 -20.45 8.84
CA LYS A 378 -15.57 -19.23 8.89
C LYS A 378 -15.44 -18.56 7.52
N ALA A 379 -15.31 -19.33 6.44
CA ALA A 379 -15.17 -18.81 5.08
C ALA A 379 -16.51 -18.59 4.35
N GLY A 380 -17.65 -18.85 5.01
CA GLY A 380 -18.98 -18.57 4.45
C GLY A 380 -19.46 -19.58 3.40
N HIS A 381 -18.87 -20.78 3.34
CA HIS A 381 -19.16 -21.77 2.31
C HIS A 381 -20.40 -22.61 2.64
N LEU A 382 -21.59 -22.00 2.60
CA LEU A 382 -22.85 -22.63 3.01
C LEU A 382 -23.11 -23.99 2.32
N ALA A 383 -22.85 -24.11 1.01
CA ALA A 383 -23.05 -25.37 0.29
C ALA A 383 -22.13 -26.49 0.82
N MET A 384 -20.87 -26.17 1.13
CA MET A 384 -19.93 -27.09 1.76
C MET A 384 -20.39 -27.47 3.16
N VAL A 385 -20.82 -26.50 3.98
CA VAL A 385 -21.33 -26.75 5.34
C VAL A 385 -22.54 -27.68 5.32
N LYS A 386 -23.50 -27.43 4.43
CA LYS A 386 -24.67 -28.32 4.21
C LYS A 386 -24.23 -29.73 3.82
N TRP A 387 -23.29 -29.84 2.89
CA TRP A 387 -22.80 -31.13 2.42
C TRP A 387 -22.08 -31.89 3.54
N LEU A 388 -21.19 -31.23 4.29
CA LEU A 388 -20.50 -31.82 5.44
C LEU A 388 -21.49 -32.24 6.53
N HIS A 389 -22.52 -31.45 6.80
CA HIS A 389 -23.55 -31.79 7.79
C HIS A 389 -24.31 -33.07 7.43
N VAL A 390 -24.65 -33.27 6.15
CA VAL A 390 -25.41 -34.44 5.69
C VAL A 390 -24.53 -35.69 5.61
N ASN A 391 -23.27 -35.56 5.17
CA ASN A 391 -22.44 -36.71 4.80
C ASN A 391 -21.36 -37.08 5.84
N ARG A 392 -21.11 -36.25 6.85
CA ARG A 392 -20.04 -36.42 7.84
C ARG A 392 -20.58 -36.37 9.27
N ARG A 393 -19.90 -37.06 10.19
CA ARG A 393 -20.38 -37.26 11.58
C ARG A 393 -19.57 -36.49 12.61
N GLU A 394 -18.43 -35.94 12.21
CA GLU A 394 -17.50 -35.19 13.06
C GLU A 394 -18.11 -33.90 13.62
N GLY A 395 -19.08 -33.33 12.90
CA GLY A 395 -19.78 -32.12 13.31
C GLY A 395 -18.94 -30.85 13.21
N CYS A 396 -19.23 -29.89 14.08
CA CYS A 396 -18.48 -28.65 14.22
C CYS A 396 -18.26 -28.34 15.70
N THR A 397 -17.59 -27.24 16.00
CA THR A 397 -17.52 -26.68 17.36
C THR A 397 -18.25 -25.35 17.41
N THR A 398 -18.26 -24.68 18.56
CA THR A 398 -18.76 -23.31 18.67
C THR A 398 -18.01 -22.33 17.75
N PHE A 399 -16.78 -22.69 17.34
CA PHE A 399 -15.96 -21.90 16.42
C PHE A 399 -16.64 -21.67 15.07
N ALA A 400 -17.41 -22.64 14.56
CA ALA A 400 -18.14 -22.48 13.30
C ALA A 400 -19.08 -21.28 13.32
N MET A 401 -19.97 -21.19 14.32
CA MET A 401 -20.95 -20.12 14.42
C MET A 401 -20.31 -18.80 14.87
N ASP A 402 -19.33 -18.86 15.78
CA ASP A 402 -18.57 -17.69 16.24
C ASP A 402 -17.87 -16.98 15.08
N GLN A 403 -17.16 -17.74 14.23
CA GLN A 403 -16.43 -17.17 13.09
C GLN A 403 -17.33 -16.83 11.91
N ALA A 404 -18.39 -17.61 11.67
CA ALA A 404 -19.39 -17.24 10.67
C ALA A 404 -20.06 -15.91 11.03
N SER A 405 -20.37 -15.70 12.32
CA SER A 405 -20.88 -14.42 12.83
C SER A 405 -19.88 -13.28 12.63
N ALA A 406 -18.63 -13.48 13.08
CA ALA A 406 -17.59 -12.47 12.97
C ALA A 406 -17.30 -12.04 11.51
N ASN A 407 -17.46 -12.95 10.54
CA ASN A 407 -17.25 -12.64 9.12
C ASN A 407 -18.55 -12.27 8.36
N GLY A 408 -19.67 -12.05 9.06
CA GLY A 408 -20.93 -11.59 8.46
C GLY A 408 -21.68 -12.65 7.64
N HIS A 409 -21.45 -13.94 7.90
CA HIS A 409 -22.05 -15.05 7.17
C HIS A 409 -23.38 -15.51 7.80
N LEU A 410 -24.40 -14.63 7.76
CA LEU A 410 -25.69 -14.86 8.42
C LEU A 410 -26.38 -16.16 7.99
N GLU A 411 -26.35 -16.51 6.70
CA GLU A 411 -26.98 -17.74 6.20
C GLU A 411 -26.34 -19.00 6.80
N VAL A 412 -25.03 -18.98 7.05
CA VAL A 412 -24.31 -20.08 7.71
C VAL A 412 -24.71 -20.17 9.17
N VAL A 413 -24.78 -19.03 9.88
CA VAL A 413 -25.24 -18.98 11.28
C VAL A 413 -26.65 -19.52 11.41
N GLN A 414 -27.58 -19.10 10.55
CA GLN A 414 -28.95 -19.59 10.50
C GLN A 414 -29.02 -21.09 10.25
N PHE A 415 -28.25 -21.60 9.29
CA PHE A 415 -28.20 -23.02 8.99
C PHE A 415 -27.67 -23.83 10.17
N LEU A 416 -26.55 -23.40 10.76
CA LEU A 416 -25.95 -24.07 11.92
C LEU A 416 -26.91 -24.07 13.10
N HIS A 417 -27.56 -22.95 13.41
CA HIS A 417 -28.53 -22.89 14.51
C HIS A 417 -29.73 -23.83 14.31
N ALA A 418 -30.26 -23.92 13.08
CA ALA A 418 -31.42 -24.74 12.80
C ALA A 418 -31.11 -26.25 12.81
N ASN A 419 -29.85 -26.65 12.57
CA ASN A 419 -29.50 -28.05 12.32
C ASN A 419 -28.47 -28.63 13.29
N ARG A 420 -27.87 -27.81 14.16
CA ARG A 420 -26.75 -28.18 15.04
C ARG A 420 -26.98 -27.65 16.46
N ALA A 421 -26.50 -28.40 17.46
CA ALA A 421 -26.74 -28.12 18.87
C ALA A 421 -25.55 -27.44 19.57
N GLU A 422 -24.39 -27.41 18.90
CA GLU A 422 -23.12 -26.90 19.41
C GLU A 422 -23.19 -25.40 19.76
N GLY A 423 -23.97 -24.63 18.98
CA GLY A 423 -24.24 -23.22 19.27
C GLY A 423 -23.06 -22.28 18.99
N CYS A 424 -22.97 -21.22 19.78
CA CYS A 424 -21.98 -20.15 19.69
C CYS A 424 -21.60 -19.69 21.10
N THR A 425 -20.50 -18.97 21.23
CA THR A 425 -20.13 -18.29 22.47
C THR A 425 -20.55 -16.82 22.42
N LYS A 426 -20.30 -16.08 23.50
CA LYS A 426 -20.47 -14.62 23.52
C LYS A 426 -19.67 -13.89 22.43
N TYR A 427 -18.63 -14.53 21.89
CA TYR A 427 -17.82 -13.98 20.81
C TYR A 427 -18.66 -13.65 19.57
N ALA A 428 -19.62 -14.51 19.20
CA ALA A 428 -20.47 -14.29 18.02
C ALA A 428 -21.18 -12.93 18.06
N LEU A 429 -21.83 -12.60 19.18
CA LEU A 429 -22.54 -11.33 19.35
C LEU A 429 -21.57 -10.15 19.45
N ASN A 430 -20.51 -10.30 20.25
CA ASN A 430 -19.52 -9.24 20.46
C ASN A 430 -18.82 -8.84 19.15
N ALA A 431 -18.49 -9.81 18.29
CA ALA A 431 -17.86 -9.58 17.00
C ALA A 431 -18.85 -8.96 16.00
N ALA A 432 -20.08 -9.48 15.92
CA ALA A 432 -21.12 -8.89 15.06
C ALA A 432 -21.40 -7.42 15.41
N ALA A 433 -21.49 -7.12 16.70
CA ALA A 433 -21.70 -5.75 17.18
C ALA A 433 -20.47 -4.85 16.92
N GLY A 434 -19.26 -5.38 17.14
CA GLY A 434 -18.01 -4.68 16.85
C GLY A 434 -17.76 -4.41 15.37
N ASN A 435 -18.32 -5.22 14.46
CA ASN A 435 -18.22 -5.05 13.01
C ASN A 435 -19.39 -4.25 12.40
N GLY A 436 -20.41 -3.94 13.21
CA GLY A 436 -21.56 -3.15 12.76
C GLY A 436 -22.61 -3.95 11.98
N ASP A 437 -22.57 -5.28 12.06
CA ASP A 437 -23.52 -6.16 11.37
C ASP A 437 -24.85 -6.19 12.13
N LEU A 438 -25.69 -5.19 11.88
CA LEU A 438 -26.98 -5.02 12.54
C LEU A 438 -27.91 -6.22 12.36
N GLU A 439 -27.92 -6.84 11.17
CA GLU A 439 -28.82 -7.96 10.89
C GLU A 439 -28.37 -9.22 11.63
N MET A 440 -27.05 -9.47 11.71
CA MET A 440 -26.50 -10.53 12.56
C MET A 440 -26.80 -10.28 14.03
N VAL A 441 -26.63 -9.05 14.53
CA VAL A 441 -26.94 -8.70 15.93
C VAL A 441 -28.41 -8.93 16.25
N LYS A 442 -29.33 -8.41 15.41
CA LYS A 442 -30.78 -8.64 15.56
C LYS A 442 -31.09 -10.13 15.60
N TRP A 443 -30.48 -10.89 14.69
CA TRP A 443 -30.75 -12.31 14.57
C TRP A 443 -30.24 -13.09 15.79
N ILE A 444 -28.99 -12.87 16.23
CA ILE A 444 -28.41 -13.55 17.39
C ILE A 444 -29.21 -13.25 18.64
N VAL A 445 -29.52 -11.98 18.89
CA VAL A 445 -30.29 -11.54 20.06
C VAL A 445 -31.69 -12.17 20.09
N ALA A 446 -32.32 -12.36 18.93
CA ALA A 446 -33.65 -12.96 18.85
C ALA A 446 -33.67 -14.48 19.06
N HIS A 447 -32.56 -15.18 18.85
CA HIS A 447 -32.54 -16.66 18.79
C HIS A 447 -31.54 -17.33 19.73
N ARG A 448 -30.61 -16.59 20.34
CA ARG A 448 -29.48 -17.10 21.13
C ARG A 448 -29.41 -16.37 22.48
N TYR A 449 -28.89 -17.05 23.49
CA TYR A 449 -28.84 -16.54 24.87
C TYR A 449 -27.40 -16.44 25.41
N GLU A 450 -26.41 -16.87 24.63
CA GLU A 450 -25.00 -16.92 25.03
C GLU A 450 -24.31 -15.56 24.96
N GLY A 451 -24.89 -14.59 24.26
CA GLY A 451 -24.37 -13.24 24.13
C GLY A 451 -24.55 -12.42 25.41
N ILE A 452 -23.58 -11.55 25.71
CA ILE A 452 -23.68 -10.56 26.79
C ILE A 452 -23.97 -9.20 26.13
N ILE A 453 -25.18 -8.68 26.28
CA ILE A 453 -25.62 -7.46 25.60
C ILE A 453 -24.75 -6.26 25.97
N SER A 454 -24.32 -6.16 27.23
CA SER A 454 -23.48 -5.05 27.71
C SER A 454 -22.10 -5.01 27.03
N GLU A 455 -21.46 -6.17 26.80
CA GLU A 455 -20.19 -6.27 26.08
C GLU A 455 -20.38 -5.93 24.59
N ALA A 456 -21.43 -6.47 23.96
CA ALA A 456 -21.75 -6.20 22.57
C ALA A 456 -22.05 -4.70 22.33
N PHE A 457 -22.81 -4.09 23.25
CA PHE A 457 -23.10 -2.66 23.24
C PHE A 457 -21.80 -1.85 23.34
N HIS A 458 -20.94 -2.15 24.32
CA HIS A 458 -19.67 -1.45 24.49
C HIS A 458 -18.75 -1.56 23.25
N ASN A 459 -18.69 -2.74 22.64
CA ASN A 459 -17.92 -2.95 21.41
C ASN A 459 -18.45 -2.10 20.26
N SER A 460 -19.78 -2.10 20.02
CA SER A 460 -20.40 -1.29 18.98
C SER A 460 -20.20 0.22 19.18
N VAL A 461 -20.13 0.69 20.44
CA VAL A 461 -19.80 2.08 20.75
C VAL A 461 -18.33 2.38 20.48
N SER A 462 -17.45 1.45 20.85
CA SER A 462 -16.00 1.61 20.64
C SER A 462 -15.63 1.65 19.16
N THR A 463 -16.36 0.92 18.31
CA THR A 463 -16.14 0.89 16.86
C THR A 463 -17.03 1.85 16.07
N GLY A 464 -18.00 2.50 16.72
CA GLY A 464 -18.75 3.62 16.14
C GLY A 464 -19.98 3.24 15.33
N HIS A 465 -20.49 2.02 15.50
CA HIS A 465 -21.63 1.51 14.71
C HIS A 465 -22.96 1.99 15.26
N LEU A 466 -23.33 3.23 14.91
CA LEU A 466 -24.51 3.93 15.41
C LEU A 466 -25.81 3.12 15.33
N ASP A 467 -26.06 2.40 14.24
CA ASP A 467 -27.31 1.65 14.07
C ASP A 467 -27.41 0.44 15.01
N VAL A 468 -26.29 -0.23 15.28
CA VAL A 468 -26.21 -1.29 16.28
C VAL A 468 -26.40 -0.72 17.68
N VAL A 469 -25.75 0.41 17.99
CA VAL A 469 -25.92 1.10 19.28
C VAL A 469 -27.38 1.49 19.50
N LYS A 470 -28.04 2.08 18.49
CA LYS A 470 -29.46 2.44 18.54
C LYS A 470 -30.33 1.22 18.82
N PHE A 471 -30.11 0.13 18.09
CA PHE A 471 -30.88 -1.10 18.26
C PHE A 471 -30.72 -1.69 19.66
N LEU A 472 -29.47 -1.90 20.11
CA LEU A 472 -29.19 -2.51 21.40
C LEU A 472 -29.71 -1.65 22.56
N ARG A 473 -29.50 -0.33 22.50
CA ARG A 473 -29.98 0.58 23.55
C ARG A 473 -31.49 0.65 23.63
N ASN A 474 -32.17 0.72 22.49
CA ASN A 474 -33.63 0.82 22.47
C ASN A 474 -34.31 -0.48 22.91
N THR A 475 -33.64 -1.62 22.73
CA THR A 475 -34.21 -2.94 23.04
C THR A 475 -33.85 -3.40 24.46
N PHE A 476 -32.65 -3.07 24.95
CA PHE A 476 -32.10 -3.55 26.23
C PHE A 476 -31.58 -2.39 27.08
N VAL A 477 -32.49 -1.49 27.47
CA VAL A 477 -32.15 -0.26 28.20
C VAL A 477 -31.39 -0.55 29.50
N ASP A 478 -31.80 -1.57 30.25
CA ASP A 478 -31.24 -1.90 31.57
C ASP A 478 -29.86 -2.57 31.51
N GLU A 479 -29.47 -3.13 30.37
CA GLU A 479 -28.18 -3.83 30.19
C GLU A 479 -27.08 -2.94 29.59
N CYS A 480 -27.44 -1.76 29.09
CA CYS A 480 -26.49 -0.81 28.51
C CYS A 480 -25.84 0.07 29.58
N SER A 481 -24.50 0.14 29.61
CA SER A 481 -23.79 0.91 30.63
C SER A 481 -24.00 2.42 30.47
N ALA A 482 -24.08 3.12 31.60
CA ALA A 482 -24.04 4.58 31.63
C ALA A 482 -22.60 5.06 31.32
N ARG A 483 -22.46 6.18 30.59
CA ARG A 483 -21.20 6.90 30.28
C ARG A 483 -20.36 6.32 29.14
N VAL A 484 -20.99 5.74 28.12
CA VAL A 484 -20.30 5.28 26.91
C VAL A 484 -19.95 6.43 25.94
N ILE A 485 -20.51 7.63 26.17
CA ILE A 485 -20.20 8.82 25.37
C ILE A 485 -18.71 9.19 25.40
N ASP A 486 -18.02 8.96 26.52
CA ASP A 486 -16.59 9.22 26.65
C ASP A 486 -15.75 8.25 25.79
N THR A 487 -16.19 6.99 25.68
CA THR A 487 -15.59 5.98 24.79
C THR A 487 -15.82 6.32 23.33
N ALA A 488 -17.03 6.73 22.95
CA ALA A 488 -17.33 7.18 21.59
C ALA A 488 -16.46 8.39 21.19
N ALA A 489 -16.29 9.35 22.12
CA ALA A 489 -15.44 10.52 21.91
C ALA A 489 -13.95 10.14 21.79
N THR A 490 -13.48 9.22 22.65
CA THR A 490 -12.09 8.73 22.62
C THR A 490 -11.74 8.06 21.30
N ASN A 491 -12.68 7.39 20.64
CA ASN A 491 -12.48 6.72 19.35
C ASN A 491 -12.92 7.55 18.14
N GLY A 492 -13.34 8.81 18.34
CA GLY A 492 -13.55 9.75 17.24
C GLY A 492 -14.92 9.70 16.57
N HIS A 493 -15.89 9.00 17.16
CA HIS A 493 -17.20 8.75 16.55
C HIS A 493 -18.16 9.93 16.78
N LEU A 494 -17.96 11.05 16.07
CA LEU A 494 -18.71 12.29 16.30
C LEU A 494 -20.24 12.13 16.20
N GLU A 495 -20.74 11.45 15.17
CA GLU A 495 -22.18 11.25 14.99
C GLU A 495 -22.80 10.46 16.15
N LEU A 496 -22.05 9.47 16.65
CA LEU A 496 -22.46 8.69 17.82
C LEU A 496 -22.42 9.53 19.09
N VAL A 497 -21.39 10.37 19.29
CA VAL A 497 -21.31 11.30 20.43
C VAL A 497 -22.49 12.28 20.41
N GLN A 498 -22.82 12.85 19.26
CA GLN A 498 -23.96 13.74 19.08
C GLN A 498 -25.27 13.04 19.44
N TRP A 499 -25.49 11.85 18.89
CA TRP A 499 -26.69 11.08 19.17
C TRP A 499 -26.82 10.70 20.65
N LEU A 500 -25.74 10.24 21.29
CA LEU A 500 -25.73 9.93 22.73
C LEU A 500 -26.03 11.16 23.61
N TYR A 501 -25.54 12.33 23.21
CA TYR A 501 -25.77 13.58 23.93
C TYR A 501 -27.21 14.08 23.78
N GLU A 502 -27.69 14.15 22.54
CA GLU A 502 -28.98 14.76 22.19
C GLU A 502 -30.15 13.84 22.49
N SER A 503 -30.05 12.56 22.08
CA SER A 503 -31.16 11.62 22.16
C SER A 503 -31.19 10.84 23.47
N CYS A 504 -30.02 10.58 24.08
CA CYS A 504 -29.94 9.79 25.31
C CYS A 504 -29.68 10.61 26.58
N GLY A 505 -29.47 11.93 26.44
CA GLY A 505 -29.22 12.82 27.57
C GLY A 505 -27.90 12.57 28.30
N GLU A 506 -26.97 11.82 27.70
CA GLU A 506 -25.65 11.60 28.30
C GLU A 506 -24.85 12.90 28.34
N ARG A 507 -23.93 12.98 29.29
CA ARG A 507 -23.06 14.14 29.49
C ARG A 507 -21.61 13.70 29.40
N CYS A 508 -20.86 14.40 28.56
CA CYS A 508 -19.43 14.16 28.39
C CYS A 508 -18.69 14.58 29.66
N SER A 509 -17.70 13.78 30.07
CA SER A 509 -16.78 14.17 31.12
C SER A 509 -15.49 14.77 30.54
N PRO A 510 -14.61 15.38 31.36
CA PRO A 510 -13.28 15.77 30.92
C PRO A 510 -12.46 14.60 30.32
N ALA A 511 -12.80 13.35 30.65
CA ALA A 511 -12.15 12.17 30.05
C ALA A 511 -12.46 12.02 28.56
N ALA A 512 -13.66 12.40 28.09
CA ALA A 512 -13.99 12.44 26.66
C ALA A 512 -13.04 13.35 25.89
N MET A 513 -12.83 14.56 26.44
CA MET A 513 -11.94 15.56 25.87
C MET A 513 -10.48 15.06 25.86
N ALA A 514 -10.06 14.46 26.98
CA ALA A 514 -8.73 13.91 27.13
C ALA A 514 -8.44 12.77 26.14
N GLY A 515 -9.40 11.84 25.97
CA GLY A 515 -9.30 10.70 25.07
C GLY A 515 -9.32 11.11 23.59
N ALA A 516 -10.28 11.97 23.20
CA ALA A 516 -10.37 12.50 21.85
C ALA A 516 -9.07 13.21 21.44
N ALA A 517 -8.45 13.92 22.37
CA ALA A 517 -7.17 14.59 22.13
C ALA A 517 -5.95 13.68 22.13
N LYS A 518 -5.94 12.62 22.93
CA LYS A 518 -4.89 11.59 22.85
C LYS A 518 -4.86 10.96 21.46
N ASN A 519 -6.02 10.71 20.86
CA ASN A 519 -6.16 10.06 19.55
C ASN A 519 -6.35 11.06 18.39
N SER A 520 -6.19 12.36 18.64
CA SER A 520 -6.23 13.43 17.62
C SER A 520 -7.55 13.57 16.84
N HIS A 521 -8.69 13.32 17.48
CA HIS A 521 -10.02 13.47 16.88
C HIS A 521 -10.52 14.92 16.90
N VAL A 522 -10.08 15.71 15.92
CA VAL A 522 -10.31 17.17 15.82
C VAL A 522 -11.78 17.57 15.87
N GLU A 523 -12.63 16.90 15.08
CA GLU A 523 -14.05 17.25 14.99
C GLU A 523 -14.80 16.97 16.29
N VAL A 524 -14.46 15.88 16.98
CA VAL A 524 -14.99 15.57 18.31
C VAL A 524 -14.57 16.64 19.33
N ILE A 525 -13.31 17.06 19.30
CA ILE A 525 -12.78 18.11 20.19
C ILE A 525 -13.50 19.45 19.97
N LYS A 526 -13.67 19.86 18.71
CA LYS A 526 -14.42 21.08 18.36
C LYS A 526 -15.82 21.02 18.93
N TRP A 527 -16.49 19.88 18.73
CA TRP A 527 -17.85 19.68 19.21
C TRP A 527 -17.94 19.67 20.75
N LEU A 528 -17.07 18.93 21.44
CA LEU A 528 -17.03 18.88 22.92
C LEU A 528 -16.75 20.25 23.55
N SER A 529 -15.88 21.04 22.93
CA SER A 529 -15.54 22.38 23.41
C SER A 529 -16.70 23.37 23.19
N ASN A 530 -17.33 23.33 22.02
CA ASN A 530 -18.42 24.26 21.68
C ASN A 530 -19.74 23.92 22.38
N VAL A 531 -20.09 22.62 22.49
CA VAL A 531 -21.41 22.18 22.98
C VAL A 531 -21.36 21.82 24.47
N CYS A 532 -20.32 21.08 24.91
CA CYS A 532 -20.20 20.65 26.30
C CYS A 532 -19.38 21.64 27.16
N ALA A 533 -18.87 22.73 26.58
CA ALA A 533 -18.01 23.71 27.24
C ALA A 533 -16.79 23.09 27.97
N LEU A 534 -16.30 21.95 27.48
CA LEU A 534 -15.14 21.26 28.05
C LEU A 534 -13.85 21.97 27.63
N LYS A 535 -12.97 22.22 28.61
CA LYS A 535 -11.65 22.80 28.35
C LYS A 535 -10.69 21.75 27.79
N CYS A 536 -9.91 22.14 26.79
CA CYS A 536 -8.82 21.32 26.28
C CYS A 536 -7.72 21.15 27.34
N PRO A 537 -7.29 19.90 27.65
CA PRO A 537 -6.10 19.69 28.46
C PRO A 537 -4.85 20.31 27.82
N THR A 538 -3.88 20.73 28.63
CA THR A 538 -2.65 21.39 28.16
C THR A 538 -1.82 20.54 27.20
N TYR A 539 -1.76 19.21 27.42
CA TYR A 539 -1.00 18.30 26.55
C TYR A 539 -1.60 18.15 25.14
N VAL A 540 -2.87 18.50 24.93
CA VAL A 540 -3.50 18.51 23.60
C VAL A 540 -2.78 19.49 22.68
N MET A 541 -2.33 20.62 23.23
CA MET A 541 -1.55 21.62 22.52
C MET A 541 -0.20 21.04 22.12
N MET A 542 0.50 20.38 23.06
CA MET A 542 1.78 19.72 22.80
C MET A 542 1.65 18.66 21.70
N ASN A 543 0.59 17.84 21.73
CA ASN A 543 0.31 16.86 20.68
C ASN A 543 -0.01 17.51 19.33
N ALA A 544 -0.78 18.61 19.31
CA ALA A 544 -1.10 19.32 18.07
C ALA A 544 0.15 19.96 17.44
N VAL A 545 1.06 20.49 18.26
CA VAL A 545 2.36 21.02 17.83
C VAL A 545 3.27 19.90 17.32
N SER A 546 3.40 18.80 18.07
CA SER A 546 4.27 17.68 17.68
C SER A 546 3.80 16.92 16.44
N SER A 547 2.49 16.84 16.22
CA SER A 547 1.88 16.19 15.05
C SER A 547 1.65 17.12 13.86
N GLY A 548 1.88 18.43 13.99
CA GLY A 548 1.62 19.41 12.92
C GLY A 548 0.14 19.60 12.59
N ASN A 549 -0.76 19.40 13.55
CA ASN A 549 -2.19 19.51 13.34
C ASN A 549 -2.66 20.99 13.37
N PHE A 550 -2.49 21.70 12.25
CA PHE A 550 -2.85 23.12 12.11
C PHE A 550 -4.30 23.43 12.41
N GLU A 551 -5.21 22.53 12.03
CA GLU A 551 -6.63 22.72 12.25
C GLU A 551 -6.97 22.77 13.74
N MET A 552 -6.31 21.93 14.54
CA MET A 552 -6.40 21.97 16.00
C MET A 552 -5.81 23.26 16.57
N LEU A 553 -4.64 23.69 16.11
CA LEU A 553 -3.98 24.92 16.59
C LEU A 553 -4.81 26.17 16.30
N GLN A 554 -5.38 26.28 15.09
CA GLN A 554 -6.29 27.36 14.72
C GLN A 554 -7.56 27.35 15.58
N PHE A 555 -8.12 26.17 15.85
CA PHE A 555 -9.28 26.02 16.70
C PHE A 555 -9.00 26.45 18.15
N LEU A 556 -7.90 26.00 18.74
CA LEU A 556 -7.48 26.37 20.10
C LEU A 556 -7.25 27.88 20.22
N LYS A 557 -6.63 28.49 19.21
CA LYS A 557 -6.46 29.95 19.13
C LYS A 557 -7.81 30.68 19.08
N LYS A 558 -8.70 30.28 18.16
CA LYS A 558 -10.00 30.93 17.96
C LYS A 558 -10.90 30.79 19.19
N SER A 559 -10.83 29.66 19.88
CA SER A 559 -11.61 29.38 21.09
C SER A 559 -11.04 30.05 22.35
N GLY A 560 -9.88 30.71 22.26
CA GLY A 560 -9.20 31.32 23.42
C GLY A 560 -8.68 30.30 24.43
N GLN A 561 -8.59 29.04 24.04
CA GLN A 561 -8.11 27.95 24.89
C GLN A 561 -6.63 27.67 24.70
N LEU A 562 -5.95 28.37 23.79
CA LEU A 562 -4.50 28.25 23.60
C LEU A 562 -3.76 29.05 24.69
N ASP A 563 -3.10 28.35 25.62
CA ASP A 563 -2.21 28.96 26.62
C ASP A 563 -0.75 28.78 26.22
N CYS A 564 -0.23 29.75 25.48
CA CYS A 564 1.13 29.67 24.92
C CYS A 564 2.23 29.75 26.00
N ARG A 565 1.91 30.19 27.24
CA ARG A 565 2.88 30.18 28.36
C ARG A 565 3.14 28.78 28.90
N SER A 566 2.22 27.85 28.65
CA SER A 566 2.35 26.44 29.03
C SER A 566 3.16 25.61 28.01
N VAL A 567 3.41 26.18 26.82
CA VAL A 567 4.36 25.67 25.82
C VAL A 567 5.75 26.05 26.30
N THR A 568 6.27 25.33 27.28
CA THR A 568 7.65 25.52 27.71
C THR A 568 8.59 25.22 26.53
N THR A 569 9.78 25.83 26.55
CA THR A 569 10.86 25.52 25.60
C THR A 569 11.16 24.01 25.54
N GLU A 570 10.91 23.26 26.62
CA GLU A 570 11.00 21.79 26.67
C GLU A 570 9.97 21.07 25.79
N GLY A 571 8.75 21.61 25.61
CA GLY A 571 7.72 21.02 24.75
C GLY A 571 7.99 21.20 23.25
N ILE A 572 8.64 22.30 22.87
CA ILE A 572 9.12 22.55 21.49
C ILE A 572 10.38 21.72 21.21
N VAL A 573 11.26 21.55 22.21
CA VAL A 573 12.50 20.76 22.11
C VAL A 573 12.27 19.24 22.19
N ALA A 574 11.19 18.77 22.84
CA ALA A 574 10.85 17.34 22.91
C ALA A 574 10.28 16.78 21.59
N VAL A 575 9.94 17.63 20.62
CA VAL A 575 9.58 17.21 19.26
C VAL A 575 10.88 16.93 18.51
N LEU A 576 11.14 15.66 18.22
CA LEU A 576 12.36 15.22 17.53
C LEU A 576 12.52 15.81 16.10
N ASP A 577 11.49 16.48 15.56
CA ASP A 577 11.52 17.18 14.26
C ASP A 577 10.28 18.11 14.12
N PRO A 578 10.27 19.35 14.68
CA PRO A 578 9.12 20.23 14.53
C PRO A 578 9.00 20.70 13.08
N GLN A 579 7.84 20.44 12.45
CA GLN A 579 7.52 20.92 11.11
C GLN A 579 7.75 22.45 11.04
N GLU A 580 8.57 22.92 10.08
CA GLU A 580 8.96 24.34 9.92
C GLU A 580 7.74 25.28 9.90
N GLU A 581 6.64 24.81 9.32
CA GLU A 581 5.36 25.51 9.22
C GLU A 581 4.69 25.75 10.60
N VAL A 582 4.86 24.83 11.56
CA VAL A 582 4.28 24.95 12.91
C VAL A 582 5.05 25.98 13.73
N VAL A 583 6.38 25.95 13.63
CA VAL A 583 7.25 26.94 14.27
C VAL A 583 6.94 28.32 13.71
N GLN A 584 6.87 28.45 12.38
CA GLN A 584 6.51 29.71 11.73
C GLN A 584 5.13 30.22 12.19
N TRP A 585 4.11 29.36 12.20
CA TRP A 585 2.78 29.75 12.67
C TRP A 585 2.78 30.19 14.14
N LEU A 586 3.51 29.50 15.02
CA LEU A 586 3.61 29.89 16.43
C LEU A 586 4.32 31.24 16.58
N THR A 587 5.46 31.45 15.92
CA THR A 587 6.23 32.70 15.98
C THR A 587 5.46 33.90 15.41
N GLU A 588 4.70 33.71 14.33
CA GLU A 588 3.87 34.78 13.74
C GLU A 588 2.69 35.19 14.63
N ASN A 589 2.11 34.22 15.33
CA ASN A 589 0.89 34.44 16.10
C ASN A 589 1.16 34.75 17.58
N TYR A 590 2.35 34.40 18.07
CA TYR A 590 2.80 34.57 19.46
C TYR A 590 4.30 34.90 19.50
N PRO A 591 4.70 36.15 19.21
CA PRO A 591 6.11 36.55 19.12
C PRO A 591 6.88 36.50 20.45
N ASP A 592 6.19 36.32 21.57
CA ASP A 592 6.77 36.18 22.92
C ASP A 592 7.16 34.72 23.27
N VAL A 593 6.86 33.75 22.40
CA VAL A 593 7.15 32.30 22.52
C VAL A 593 8.21 31.92 21.49
#